data_AF-A0A1G0GDA6-F1
#
_entry.id   AF-A0A1G0GDA6-F1
#
_cell.length_a   1.000
_cell.length_b   1.000
_cell.length_c   1.000
_cell.angle_alpha   90.00
_cell.angle_beta   90.00
_cell.angle_gamma   90.00
#
_symmetry.space_group_name_H-M   'P 1'
#
loop_
_entity.id
_entity.type
_entity.pdbx_description
1 polymer ?
#
loop_
_entity_poly.entity_id
_entity_poly.type
_entity_poly.pdbx_seq_one_letter_code
_entity_poly.pdbx_strand_id
1 'polypeptide(L)'
;MGKYDMSGFKNKIAPRDKAEIEEKASDRFNMADQTLGVVAKQTEAVVQSVSEATQISFARVIRKTFSMPESELSLIEQVKNKALNRRVVLGEGEVLRIGLMMVSELSDDELEKVSGRLEKMPLGRPPKIRLS
;
A
#
# COMPACT_ATOMS: atom_id res chain seq x y z
N MET A 1 18.24 -11.58 50.30
CA MET A 1 18.17 -10.15 49.91
C MET A 1 19.57 -9.66 49.54
N GLY A 2 19.93 -9.69 48.25
CA GLY A 2 21.15 -9.03 47.77
C GLY A 2 20.88 -7.55 47.52
N LYS A 3 21.65 -6.65 48.14
CA LYS A 3 21.52 -5.20 47.92
C LYS A 3 22.21 -4.84 46.61
N TYR A 4 21.46 -4.27 45.67
CA TYR A 4 22.05 -3.68 44.47
C TYR A 4 22.82 -2.41 44.87
N ASP A 5 24.11 -2.38 44.54
CA ASP A 5 24.97 -1.21 44.71
C ASP A 5 24.70 -0.21 43.58
N MET A 6 24.16 0.95 43.96
CA MET A 6 23.83 2.05 43.03
C MET A 6 24.97 3.05 42.87
N SER A 7 26.17 2.78 43.40
CA SER A 7 27.32 3.69 43.38
C SER A 7 27.91 3.94 41.98
N GLY A 8 27.52 3.17 40.96
CA GLY A 8 28.01 3.29 39.57
C GLY A 8 27.30 4.31 38.67
N PHE A 9 26.17 4.91 39.10
CA PHE A 9 25.38 5.83 38.25
C PHE A 9 25.82 7.30 38.34
N LYS A 10 27.13 7.57 38.46
CA LYS A 10 27.69 8.92 38.35
C LYS A 10 28.60 9.03 37.12
N ASN A 11 28.11 8.61 35.96
CA ASN A 11 28.68 9.09 34.71
C ASN A 11 28.19 10.52 34.48
N LYS A 12 29.05 11.47 34.85
CA LYS A 12 28.99 12.85 34.39
C LYS A 12 28.97 12.84 32.87
N ILE A 13 27.81 13.12 32.26
CA ILE A 13 27.77 13.54 30.87
C ILE A 13 28.43 14.92 30.88
N ALA A 14 29.70 14.99 30.48
CA ALA A 14 30.35 16.27 30.24
C ALA A 14 29.48 17.06 29.25
N PRO A 15 29.26 18.37 29.45
CA PRO A 15 28.57 19.17 28.45
C PRO A 15 29.40 19.07 27.17
N ARG A 16 28.87 18.40 26.14
CA ARG A 16 29.49 18.42 24.82
C ARG A 16 29.52 19.87 24.39
N ASP A 17 30.71 20.36 24.04
CA ASP A 17 30.90 21.74 23.61
C ASP A 17 29.90 22.06 22.49
N LYS A 18 29.13 23.14 22.66
CA LYS A 18 28.05 23.51 21.74
C LYS A 18 28.58 23.65 20.30
N ALA A 19 29.83 24.08 20.14
CA ALA A 19 30.53 24.16 18.87
C ALA A 19 30.65 22.79 18.16
N GLU A 20 30.97 21.71 18.89
CA GLU A 20 31.03 20.37 18.30
C GLU A 20 29.65 19.84 17.89
N ILE A 21 28.59 20.24 18.60
CA ILE A 21 27.23 19.84 18.26
C ILE A 21 26.79 20.57 16.99
N GLU A 22 27.16 21.83 16.84
CA GLU A 22 26.86 22.66 15.67
C GLU A 22 27.63 22.20 14.44
N GLU A 23 28.92 21.85 14.58
CA GLU A 23 29.75 21.24 13.54
C GLU A 23 29.20 19.87 13.09
N LYS A 24 28.86 18.98 14.04
CA LYS A 24 28.25 17.68 13.72
C LYS A 24 26.84 17.83 13.13
N ALA A 25 26.12 18.90 13.45
CA ALA A 25 24.84 19.21 12.84
C ALA A 25 25.04 19.69 11.40
N SER A 26 25.98 20.61 11.15
CA SER A 26 26.29 21.08 9.80
C SER A 26 26.78 19.96 8.89
N ASP A 27 27.60 19.04 9.40
CA ASP A 27 28.08 17.89 8.64
C ASP A 27 26.94 16.96 8.23
N ARG A 28 25.98 16.73 9.14
CA ARG A 28 24.78 15.94 8.82
C ARG A 28 23.89 16.62 7.78
N PHE A 29 23.74 17.93 7.83
CA PHE A 29 22.98 18.68 6.82
C PHE A 29 23.67 18.62 5.45
N ASN A 30 24.99 18.77 5.39
CA ASN A 30 25.75 18.68 4.15
C ASN A 30 25.69 17.28 3.52
N MET A 31 25.73 16.22 4.34
CA MET A 31 25.55 14.85 3.87
C MET A 31 24.13 14.64 3.29
N ALA A 32 23.10 15.23 3.90
CA ALA A 32 21.73 15.15 3.39
C ALA A 32 21.60 15.83 2.02
N ASP A 33 22.14 17.04 1.84
CA ASP A 33 22.10 17.76 0.56
C ASP A 33 22.85 17.02 -0.56
N GLN A 34 23.97 16.39 -0.24
CA GLN A 34 24.68 15.52 -1.19
C GLN A 34 23.86 14.30 -1.57
N THR A 35 23.19 13.65 -0.62
CA THR A 35 22.33 12.49 -0.93
C THR A 35 21.10 12.88 -1.76
N LEU A 36 20.47 14.02 -1.47
CA LEU A 36 19.32 14.51 -2.24
C LEU A 36 19.73 14.94 -3.65
N GLY A 37 20.89 15.56 -3.83
CA GLY A 37 21.44 15.91 -5.14
C GLY A 37 21.78 14.67 -5.99
N VAL A 38 22.30 13.61 -5.37
CA VAL A 38 22.57 12.33 -6.05
C VAL A 38 21.27 11.64 -6.46
N VAL A 39 20.25 11.65 -5.59
CA VAL A 39 18.92 11.11 -5.90
C VAL A 39 18.26 11.91 -7.02
N ALA A 40 18.32 13.24 -7.01
CA ALA A 40 17.77 14.09 -8.06
C ALA A 40 18.42 13.79 -9.44
N LYS A 41 19.75 13.69 -9.47
CA LYS A 41 20.51 13.40 -10.70
C LYS A 41 20.28 11.97 -11.20
N GLN A 42 20.07 11.02 -10.30
CA GLN A 42 19.68 9.65 -10.64
C GLN A 42 18.23 9.56 -11.11
N THR A 43 17.31 10.34 -10.52
CA THR A 43 15.92 10.39 -11.00
C THR A 43 15.81 11.00 -12.39
N GLU A 44 16.61 12.02 -12.73
CA GLU A 44 16.62 12.61 -14.07
C GLU A 44 17.19 11.64 -15.13
N ALA A 45 18.25 10.90 -14.81
CA ALA A 45 18.81 9.88 -15.70
C ALA A 45 17.90 8.64 -15.88
N VAL A 46 17.15 8.27 -14.83
CA VAL A 46 16.13 7.21 -14.91
C VAL A 46 14.91 7.67 -15.71
N VAL A 47 14.50 8.94 -15.61
CA VAL A 47 13.36 9.46 -16.39
C VAL A 47 13.68 9.53 -17.90
N GLN A 48 14.91 9.86 -18.30
CA GLN A 48 15.31 9.87 -19.72
C GLN A 48 15.55 8.47 -20.31
N SER A 49 16.11 7.53 -19.55
CA SER A 49 16.31 6.16 -20.06
C SER A 49 15.00 5.35 -20.15
N VAL A 50 13.97 5.74 -19.40
CA VAL A 50 12.63 5.14 -19.49
C VAL A 50 11.84 5.68 -20.70
N SER A 51 12.15 6.88 -21.22
CA SER A 51 11.39 7.44 -22.36
C SER A 51 11.69 6.75 -23.70
N GLU A 52 12.86 6.15 -23.89
CA GLU A 52 13.23 5.50 -25.16
C GLU A 52 13.07 3.97 -25.13
N ALA A 53 13.06 3.33 -23.95
CA ALA A 53 12.88 1.88 -23.81
C ALA A 53 11.42 1.42 -23.60
N THR A 54 10.46 2.34 -23.42
CA THR A 54 9.05 2.02 -23.08
C THR A 54 8.12 2.11 -24.30
N GLN A 55 8.55 1.58 -25.45
CA GLN A 55 7.65 1.26 -26.56
C GLN A 55 7.16 -0.19 -26.54
N ILE A 56 7.38 -0.90 -25.43
CA ILE A 56 6.58 -2.08 -25.11
C ILE A 56 5.30 -1.53 -24.48
N SER A 57 4.20 -1.57 -25.24
CA SER A 57 2.90 -0.99 -24.91
C SER A 57 2.35 -1.52 -23.58
N PHE A 58 2.72 -0.92 -22.46
CA PHE A 58 1.99 -1.13 -21.21
C PHE A 58 0.59 -0.56 -21.41
N ALA A 59 -0.39 -1.45 -21.56
CA ALA A 59 -1.78 -1.07 -21.67
C ALA A 59 -2.14 -0.17 -20.49
N ARG A 60 -2.85 0.93 -20.76
CA ARG A 60 -3.25 1.91 -19.74
C ARG A 60 -3.98 1.21 -18.59
N VAL A 61 -3.41 1.25 -17.39
CA VAL A 61 -4.04 0.68 -16.19
C VAL A 61 -5.05 1.67 -15.62
N ILE A 62 -6.33 1.27 -15.56
CA ILE A 62 -7.40 2.04 -14.91
C ILE A 62 -7.70 1.42 -13.56
N ARG A 63 -7.48 2.17 -12.47
CA ARG A 63 -7.81 1.74 -11.12
C ARG A 63 -9.25 2.12 -10.78
N LYS A 64 -9.99 1.16 -10.23
CA LYS A 64 -11.35 1.37 -9.71
C LYS A 64 -11.36 1.09 -8.22
N THR A 65 -12.02 1.96 -7.48
CA THR A 65 -12.26 1.81 -6.04
C THR A 65 -13.71 1.40 -5.83
N PHE A 66 -13.94 0.37 -5.03
CA PHE A 66 -15.27 -0.17 -4.74
C PHE A 66 -15.51 -0.24 -3.24
N SER A 67 -16.78 -0.14 -2.83
CA SER A 67 -17.22 -0.46 -1.48
C SER A 67 -17.78 -1.88 -1.48
N MET A 68 -17.44 -2.68 -0.48
CA MET A 68 -17.87 -4.06 -0.36
C MET A 68 -18.18 -4.39 1.11
N PRO A 69 -19.14 -5.27 1.38
CA PRO A 69 -19.44 -5.73 2.73
C PRO A 69 -18.29 -6.60 3.29
N GLU A 70 -18.22 -6.68 4.61
CA GLU A 70 -17.19 -7.46 5.33
C GLU A 70 -17.23 -8.95 4.98
N SER A 71 -18.42 -9.49 4.69
CA SER A 71 -18.62 -10.88 4.25
C SER A 71 -17.90 -11.17 2.93
N GLU A 72 -17.92 -10.24 1.98
CA GLU A 72 -17.22 -10.39 0.71
C GLU A 72 -15.71 -10.22 0.87
N LEU A 73 -15.24 -9.37 1.79
CA LEU A 73 -13.80 -9.24 2.09
C LEU A 73 -13.26 -10.55 2.63
N SER A 74 -14.02 -11.17 3.54
CA SER A 74 -13.70 -12.50 4.09
C SER A 74 -13.64 -13.57 2.99
N LEU A 75 -14.50 -13.48 1.98
CA LEU A 75 -14.46 -14.40 0.83
C LEU A 75 -13.17 -14.22 0.00
N ILE A 76 -12.72 -12.99 -0.23
CA ILE A 76 -11.45 -12.70 -0.90
C ILE A 76 -10.29 -13.35 -0.13
N GLU A 77 -10.26 -13.21 1.20
CA GLU A 77 -9.24 -13.85 2.03
C GLU A 77 -9.26 -15.38 1.94
N GLN A 78 -10.46 -15.98 1.96
CA GLN A 78 -10.61 -17.42 1.77
C GLN A 78 -10.04 -17.89 0.42
N VAL A 79 -10.29 -17.14 -0.65
CA VAL A 79 -9.75 -17.46 -1.99
C VAL A 79 -8.22 -17.34 -2.00
N LYS A 80 -7.67 -16.28 -1.40
CA LYS A 80 -6.21 -16.10 -1.25
C LYS A 80 -5.60 -17.29 -0.50
N ASN A 81 -6.20 -17.71 0.61
CA ASN A 81 -5.73 -18.86 1.38
C ASN A 81 -5.80 -20.18 0.59
N LYS A 82 -6.88 -20.40 -0.17
CA LYS A 82 -6.99 -21.55 -1.08
C LYS A 82 -5.90 -21.56 -2.15
N ALA A 83 -5.55 -20.40 -2.69
CA ALA A 83 -4.46 -20.26 -3.65
C ALA A 83 -3.08 -20.50 -3.01
N LEU A 84 -2.86 -20.01 -1.78
CA LEU A 84 -1.62 -20.22 -1.04
C LEU A 84 -1.34 -21.70 -0.77
N ASN A 85 -2.37 -22.51 -0.51
CA ASN A 85 -2.24 -23.97 -0.38
C ASN A 85 -1.69 -24.63 -1.65
N ARG A 86 -1.85 -23.98 -2.81
CA ARG A 86 -1.30 -24.39 -4.10
C ARG A 86 -0.02 -23.66 -4.47
N ARG A 87 0.60 -22.97 -3.50
CA ARG A 87 1.81 -22.14 -3.65
C ARG A 87 1.62 -20.96 -4.62
N VAL A 88 0.39 -20.48 -4.78
CA VAL A 88 0.07 -19.29 -5.59
C VAL A 88 -0.26 -18.14 -4.65
N VAL A 89 0.47 -17.04 -4.76
CA VAL A 89 0.22 -15.80 -4.01
C VAL A 89 -0.65 -14.89 -4.87
N LEU A 90 -1.81 -14.49 -4.35
CA LEU A 90 -2.74 -13.60 -5.05
C LEU A 90 -2.96 -12.31 -4.26
N GLY A 91 -2.95 -11.17 -4.97
CA GLY A 91 -3.47 -9.90 -4.49
C GLY A 91 -4.99 -9.81 -4.61
N GLU A 92 -5.60 -8.84 -3.92
CA GLU A 92 -7.06 -8.65 -3.96
C GLU A 92 -7.56 -8.34 -5.37
N GLY A 93 -6.88 -7.43 -6.08
CA GLY A 93 -7.21 -7.11 -7.47
C GLY A 93 -6.99 -8.27 -8.46
N GLU A 94 -6.18 -9.27 -8.10
CA GLU A 94 -6.05 -10.51 -8.90
C GLU A 94 -7.23 -11.44 -8.67
N VAL A 95 -7.63 -11.62 -7.41
CA VAL A 95 -8.83 -12.40 -7.06
C VAL A 95 -10.07 -11.82 -7.75
N LEU A 96 -10.25 -10.50 -7.73
CA LEU A 96 -11.37 -9.84 -8.42
C LEU A 96 -11.32 -10.05 -9.94
N ARG A 97 -10.13 -9.95 -10.56
CA ARG A 97 -9.98 -10.21 -12.00
C ARG A 97 -10.26 -11.66 -12.35
N ILE A 98 -9.84 -12.61 -11.52
CA ILE A 98 -10.17 -14.04 -11.68
C ILE A 98 -11.68 -14.24 -11.60
N GLY A 99 -12.34 -13.64 -10.60
CA GLY A 99 -13.79 -13.69 -10.49
C GLY A 99 -14.50 -13.16 -11.73
N LEU A 100 -14.03 -12.03 -12.29
CA LEU A 100 -14.60 -11.47 -13.51
C LEU A 100 -14.41 -12.39 -14.73
N MET A 101 -13.24 -13.01 -14.88
CA MET A 101 -12.99 -13.99 -15.96
C MET A 101 -13.95 -15.18 -15.83
N MET A 102 -14.09 -15.74 -14.62
CA MET A 102 -15.03 -16.85 -14.38
C MET A 102 -16.49 -16.45 -14.68
N VAL A 103 -16.90 -15.25 -14.29
CA VAL A 103 -18.27 -14.75 -14.55
C VAL A 103 -18.52 -14.57 -16.04
N SER A 104 -17.50 -14.20 -16.82
CA SER A 104 -17.62 -14.03 -18.28
C SER A 104 -17.81 -15.35 -19.05
N GLU A 105 -17.52 -16.48 -18.40
CA GLU A 105 -17.70 -17.81 -18.96
C GLU A 105 -19.06 -18.44 -18.61
N LEU A 106 -19.86 -17.81 -17.74
CA LEU A 106 -21.18 -18.30 -17.34
C LEU A 106 -22.20 -18.13 -18.47
N SER A 107 -23.18 -19.04 -18.51
CA SER A 107 -24.36 -18.87 -19.37
C SER A 107 -25.30 -17.77 -18.85
N ASP A 108 -26.16 -17.24 -19.71
CA ASP A 108 -27.12 -16.19 -19.35
C ASP A 108 -28.02 -16.61 -18.16
N ASP A 109 -28.50 -17.86 -18.17
CA ASP A 109 -29.34 -18.41 -17.09
C ASP A 109 -28.59 -18.50 -15.75
N GLU A 110 -27.29 -18.83 -15.78
CA GLU A 110 -26.44 -18.89 -14.58
C GLU A 110 -26.14 -17.50 -14.06
N LEU A 111 -25.85 -16.56 -14.96
CA LEU A 111 -25.61 -15.17 -14.61
C LEU A 111 -26.84 -14.55 -13.95
N GLU A 112 -28.04 -14.82 -14.48
CA GLU A 112 -29.30 -14.37 -13.87
C GLU A 112 -29.44 -14.90 -12.44
N LYS A 113 -29.26 -16.21 -12.24
CA LYS A 113 -29.35 -16.86 -10.92
C LYS A 113 -28.35 -16.30 -9.92
N VAL A 114 -27.10 -16.07 -10.34
CA VAL A 114 -26.06 -15.53 -9.45
C VAL A 114 -26.33 -14.05 -9.13
N SER A 115 -26.78 -13.27 -10.12
CA SER A 115 -27.10 -11.85 -9.92
C SER A 115 -28.24 -11.63 -8.93
N GLY A 116 -29.22 -12.55 -8.88
CA GLY A 116 -30.31 -12.50 -7.91
C GLY A 116 -29.89 -12.73 -6.45
N ARG A 117 -28.69 -13.27 -6.21
CA ARG A 117 -28.15 -13.51 -4.85
C ARG A 117 -27.32 -12.34 -4.33
N LEU A 118 -26.95 -11.39 -5.19
CA LEU A 118 -26.15 -10.24 -4.79
C LEU A 118 -27.00 -9.23 -4.03
N GLU A 119 -26.52 -8.83 -2.85
CA GLU A 119 -27.14 -7.76 -2.08
C GLU A 119 -26.90 -6.42 -2.79
N LYS A 120 -27.96 -5.62 -2.93
CA LYS A 120 -27.83 -4.28 -3.49
C LYS A 120 -27.26 -3.35 -2.42
N MET A 121 -26.04 -2.84 -2.64
CA MET A 121 -25.45 -1.84 -1.75
C MET A 121 -26.30 -0.56 -1.74
N PRO A 122 -26.66 0.01 -0.57
CA PRO A 122 -27.35 1.28 -0.51
C PRO A 122 -26.49 2.37 -1.16
N LEU A 123 -27.08 3.08 -2.12
CA LEU A 123 -26.44 4.24 -2.73
C LEU A 123 -26.26 5.29 -1.63
N GLY A 124 -25.01 5.66 -1.34
CA GLY A 124 -24.66 6.58 -0.23
C GLY A 124 -25.25 7.99 -0.34
N ARG A 125 -26.07 8.29 -1.35
CA ARG A 125 -26.81 9.54 -1.42
C ARG A 125 -28.09 9.39 -0.58
N PRO A 126 -28.24 10.11 0.54
CA PRO A 126 -29.49 10.14 1.25
C PRO A 126 -30.61 10.59 0.29
N PRO A 127 -31.80 9.94 0.31
CA PRO A 127 -32.93 10.39 -0.48
C PRO A 127 -33.21 11.85 -0.11
N LYS A 128 -33.51 12.70 -1.11
CA LYS A 128 -33.95 14.08 -0.84
C LYS A 128 -35.23 14.00 0.00
N ILE A 129 -35.11 14.17 1.31
CA ILE A 129 -36.25 14.44 2.18
C ILE A 129 -36.75 15.81 1.73
N ARG A 130 -37.86 15.86 0.99
CA ARG A 130 -38.60 17.12 0.84
C ARG A 130 -39.16 17.40 2.22
N LEU A 131 -38.57 18.37 2.92
CA LEU A 131 -39.19 18.97 4.09
C LEU A 131 -40.49 19.62 3.56
N SER A 132 -41.62 19.01 3.91
CA SER A 132 -42.97 19.53 3.68
C SER A 132 -43.30 20.59 4.71
#